data_AF-A0A6A7YAE2-F1
#
_entry.id   AF-A0A6A7YAE2-F1
#
_cell.length_a   1.000
_cell.length_b   1.000
_cell.length_c   1.000
_cell.angle_alpha   90.00
_cell.angle_beta   90.00
_cell.angle_gamma   90.00
#
_symmetry.space_group_name_H-M   'P 1'
#
loop_
_entity.id
_entity.type
_entity.pdbx_description
1 polymer ?
#
loop_
_entity_poly.entity_id
_entity_poly.type
_entity_poly.pdbx_seq_one_letter_code
_entity_poly.pdbx_strand_id
1 'polypeptide(L)' 'MEDRFVSGLDHRLEPEVEVRRFEVINGALGRRRWTADERTRIVEETLVPGAVVSAAARRHGLTPQ' A
#
# COMPACT_ATOMS: atom_id res chain seq x y z
N MET A 1 5.78 -13.94 -22.75
CA MET A 1 6.58 -12.88 -22.11
C MET A 1 6.01 -12.73 -20.72
N GLU A 2 6.58 -13.51 -19.81
CA GLU A 2 5.98 -13.89 -18.54
C GLU A 2 6.20 -12.74 -17.55
N ASP A 3 5.17 -11.94 -17.30
CA ASP A 3 5.21 -10.95 -16.23
C ASP A 3 5.20 -11.68 -14.89
N ARG A 4 6.42 -11.89 -14.39
CA ARG A 4 6.77 -12.33 -13.06
C ARG A 4 6.19 -11.34 -12.04
N PHE A 5 4.89 -11.48 -11.74
CA PHE A 5 4.35 -11.04 -10.47
C PHE A 5 4.96 -11.93 -9.39
N VAL A 6 6.08 -11.49 -8.84
CA VAL A 6 6.73 -12.14 -7.70
C VAL A 6 5.76 -12.07 -6.51
N SER A 7 5.27 -13.25 -6.18
CA SER A 7 4.65 -13.65 -4.92
C SER A 7 5.24 -12.92 -3.70
N GLY A 8 4.39 -12.22 -2.96
CA GLY A 8 4.74 -11.57 -1.69
C GLY A 8 3.58 -11.47 -0.71
N LEU A 9 2.54 -12.30 -0.88
CA LEU A 9 1.39 -12.39 0.04
C LEU A 9 1.07 -13.83 0.46
N ASP A 10 2.06 -14.73 0.42
CA ASP A 10 1.99 -16.01 1.14
C ASP A 10 3.05 -15.98 2.25
N HIS A 11 2.77 -15.23 3.31
CA HIS A 11 3.38 -15.44 4.63
C HIS A 11 2.37 -16.25 5.44
N ARG A 12 2.26 -17.53 5.08
CA ARG A 12 1.51 -18.53 5.83
C ARG A 12 2.18 -18.70 7.19
N LEU A 13 1.70 -17.96 8.19
CA LEU A 13 1.66 -18.28 9.61
C LEU A 13 2.91 -18.87 10.31
N GLU A 14 4.12 -18.74 9.77
CA GLU A 14 5.34 -19.20 10.44
C GLU A 14 6.31 -18.01 10.57
N PRO A 15 6.57 -17.49 11.78
CA PRO A 15 7.55 -16.43 11.96
C PRO A 15 8.97 -17.01 11.97
N GLU A 16 9.59 -17.16 10.80
CA GLU A 16 11.05 -17.39 10.70
C GLU A 16 11.86 -16.09 10.88
N VAL A 17 11.19 -14.95 10.98
CA VAL A 17 11.80 -13.63 11.22
C VAL A 17 11.58 -13.25 12.68
N GLU A 18 12.67 -12.99 13.40
CA GLU A 18 12.63 -12.38 14.72
C GLU A 18 11.75 -11.12 14.68
N VAL A 19 10.60 -11.18 15.35
CA VAL A 19 9.62 -10.08 15.34
C VAL A 19 10.22 -8.89 16.07
N ARG A 20 10.75 -7.93 15.31
CA ARG A 20 11.25 -6.67 15.86
C ARG A 20 10.07 -5.82 16.32
N ARG A 21 10.12 -5.35 17.57
CA ARG A 21 9.17 -4.37 18.10
C ARG A 21 9.34 -3.05 17.35
N PHE A 22 8.30 -2.60 16.66
CA PHE A 22 8.24 -1.26 16.08
C PHE A 22 7.61 -0.28 17.08
N GLU A 23 8.22 0.90 17.21
CA GLU A 23 7.60 2.01 17.93
C GLU A 23 6.64 2.74 16.98
N VAL A 24 5.36 2.78 17.34
CA VAL A 24 4.34 3.49 16.56
C VAL A 24 4.20 4.90 17.12
N ILE A 25 4.77 5.88 16.42
CA ILE A 25 4.62 7.31 16.75
C ILE A 25 3.17 7.72 16.43
N ASN A 26 2.31 7.81 17.46
CA ASN A 26 0.92 8.29 17.36
C ASN A 26 0.82 9.81 17.63
N GLY A 27 1.78 10.60 17.16
CA GLY A 27 1.75 12.08 17.27
C GLY A 27 0.62 12.69 16.43
N ALA A 28 0.33 13.99 16.60
CA ALA A 28 -0.73 14.72 15.88
C ALA A 28 -0.64 14.65 14.32
N LEU A 29 0.47 14.14 13.78
CA LEU A 29 0.58 13.57 12.43
C LEU A 29 0.16 12.09 12.43
N GLY A 30 -1.11 11.80 12.71
CA GLY A 30 -1.64 10.44 12.72
C GLY A 30 -1.70 9.78 11.33
N ARG A 31 -2.40 8.65 11.21
CA ARG A 31 -2.73 8.07 9.90
C ARG A 31 -3.51 9.10 9.07
N ARG A 32 -3.17 9.22 7.79
CA ARG A 32 -3.93 10.08 6.87
C ARG A 32 -5.42 9.74 6.97
N ARG A 33 -6.25 10.75 7.26
CA ARG A 33 -7.71 10.63 7.17
C ARG A 33 -8.10 10.81 5.71
N TRP A 34 -8.88 9.88 5.18
CA TRP A 34 -9.42 9.97 3.83
C TRP A 34 -10.93 10.13 3.93
N THR A 35 -11.47 11.03 3.14
CA THR A 35 -12.89 11.01 2.79
C THR A 35 -13.19 9.84 1.84
N ALA A 36 -14.46 9.46 1.75
CA ALA A 36 -14.88 8.41 0.82
C ALA A 36 -14.56 8.82 -0.63
N ASP A 37 -14.82 10.08 -0.98
CA ASP A 37 -14.58 10.62 -2.32
C ASP A 37 -13.10 10.61 -2.71
N GLU A 38 -12.21 10.99 -1.81
CA GLU A 38 -10.76 10.90 -2.04
C GLU A 38 -10.33 9.45 -2.29
N ARG A 39 -10.88 8.50 -1.53
CA ARG A 39 -10.58 7.08 -1.74
C ARG A 39 -11.11 6.58 -3.08
N THR A 40 -12.34 6.96 -3.45
CA THR A 40 -12.96 6.56 -4.71
C THR A 40 -12.16 7.05 -5.90
N ARG A 41 -11.74 8.32 -5.92
CA ARG A 41 -10.93 8.88 -7.03
C ARG A 41 -9.63 8.10 -7.24
N ILE A 42 -8.97 7.75 -6.15
CA ILE A 42 -7.71 7.00 -6.20
C ILE A 42 -7.94 5.57 -6.71
N VAL A 43 -9.05 4.94 -6.33
CA VAL A 43 -9.42 3.60 -6.81
C VAL A 43 -9.79 3.64 -8.29
N GLU A 44 -10.63 4.57 -8.73
CA GLU A 44 -11.06 4.71 -10.12
C GLU A 44 -9.87 4.86 -11.08
N GLU A 45 -8.87 5.63 -10.68
CA GLU A 45 -7.63 5.79 -11.43
C GLU A 45 -6.86 4.47 -11.62
N THR A 46 -6.92 3.57 -10.64
CA THR A 46 -6.29 2.25 -10.74
C THR A 46 -7.10 1.24 -11.56
N LEU A 47 -8.37 1.52 -11.84
CA LEU A 47 -9.24 0.65 -12.63
C LEU A 47 -9.08 0.85 -14.15
N VAL A 48 -8.36 1.88 -14.58
CA VAL A 48 -8.04 2.11 -16.00
C VAL A 48 -7.15 0.97 -16.51
N PRO A 49 -7.46 0.33 -17.66
CA PRO A 49 -6.60 -0.69 -18.24
C PRO A 49 -5.16 -0.20 -18.43
N GLY A 50 -4.19 -0.97 -17.95
CA GLY A 50 -2.77 -0.61 -17.99
C GLY A 50 -2.32 0.33 -16.86
N ALA A 51 -3.19 0.70 -15.92
CA ALA A 51 -2.81 1.49 -14.76
C ALA A 51 -1.84 0.75 -13.85
N VAL A 52 -0.84 1.47 -13.34
CA VAL A 52 0.11 0.98 -12.34
C VAL A 52 -0.28 1.55 -10.98
N VAL A 53 -0.71 0.67 -10.06
CA VAL A 53 -1.16 1.03 -8.71
C VAL A 53 -0.11 1.85 -7.96
N SER A 54 1.16 1.47 -8.06
CA SER A 54 2.25 2.20 -7.40
C SER A 54 2.47 3.59 -8.00
N ALA A 55 2.15 3.81 -9.27
CA ALA A 55 2.23 5.13 -9.89
C ALA A 55 1.06 6.03 -9.43
N ALA A 56 -0.16 5.48 -9.35
CA ALA A 56 -1.30 6.18 -8.77
C ALA A 56 -1.02 6.57 -7.31
N ALA A 57 -0.54 5.63 -6.50
CA ALA A 57 -0.15 5.88 -5.11
C ALA A 57 0.83 7.07 -4.96
N ARG A 58 1.87 7.13 -5.80
CA ARG A 58 2.85 8.24 -5.77
C ARG A 58 2.24 9.59 -6.15
N ARG A 59 1.30 9.64 -7.11
CA ARG A 59 0.58 10.88 -7.45
C ARG A 59 -0.20 11.44 -6.26
N HIS A 60 -0.66 10.55 -5.38
CA HIS A 60 -1.35 10.92 -4.13
C HIS A 60 -0.41 10.99 -2.92
N GLY A 61 0.91 11.01 -3.12
CA GLY A 61 1.89 11.11 -2.03
C GLY A 61 1.82 9.95 -1.04
N LEU A 62 1.50 8.74 -1.53
CA LEU A 62 1.52 7.51 -0.75
C LEU A 62 2.85 6.81 -1.00
N THR A 63 3.62 6.63 0.07
CA THR A 63 4.87 5.89 0.05
C THR A 63 4.68 4.54 0.75
N PRO A 64 5.32 3.47 0.26
CA PRO A 64 5.48 2.24 1.04
C PRO A 64 6.05 2.57 2.43
N GLN A 65 5.60 1.85 3.46
CA GLN A 65 6.15 1.92 4.82
C GLN A 65 7.27 0.90 4.96
#